data_AF-A0A016UMZ2-F1
#
_entry.id   AF-A0A016UMZ2-F1
#
_cell.length_a   1.000
_cell.length_b   1.000
_cell.length_c   1.000
_cell.angle_alpha   90.00
_cell.angle_beta   90.00
_cell.angle_gamma   90.00
#
_symmetry.space_group_name_H-M   'P 1'
#
loop_
_entity.id
_entity.type
_entity.pdbx_description
1 polymer ?
#
loop_
_entity_poly.entity_id
_entity_poly.type
_entity_poly.pdbx_seq_one_letter_code
_entity_poly.pdbx_strand_id
1 'polypeptide(L)'
;MLRCEEYFMSRLKIHPLLKSEDVTALPMTNLIIIGISLAILGVAAGALYIPTFQSCLDAVKEHGYDDSFRTYGCVSGVFQSAFAFGGFMGPTVGGFAVEKIGFAWTTTIIGAIHIMFLFVVFIFYSTCCTRKSAQRST
;
A
#
# COMPACT_ATOMS: atom_id res chain seq x y z
N MET A 1 -6.92 17.67 12.69
CA MET A 1 -6.30 16.82 11.66
C MET A 1 -5.58 17.66 10.59
N LEU A 2 -6.27 18.58 9.90
CA LEU A 2 -5.67 19.52 8.92
C LEU A 2 -4.49 20.34 9.48
N ARG A 3 -4.52 20.72 10.76
CA ARG A 3 -3.45 21.49 11.40
C ARG A 3 -2.17 20.68 11.67
N CYS A 4 -2.28 19.35 11.71
CA CYS A 4 -1.12 18.44 11.81
C CYS A 4 -0.48 18.20 10.44
N GLU A 5 -1.29 18.21 9.38
CA GLU A 5 -0.83 18.15 7.99
C GLU A 5 -0.08 19.43 7.60
N GLU A 6 -0.59 20.61 7.99
CA GLU A 6 0.14 21.87 7.82
C GLU A 6 1.40 21.97 8.67
N TYR A 7 1.44 21.35 9.85
CA TYR A 7 2.64 21.27 10.68
C TYR A 7 3.71 20.34 10.09
N PHE A 8 3.29 19.22 9.48
CA PHE A 8 4.17 18.32 8.75
C PHE A 8 4.72 18.99 7.47
N MET A 9 3.88 19.72 6.74
CA MET A 9 4.28 20.53 5.59
C MET A 9 5.18 21.73 5.97
N SER A 10 4.98 22.33 7.15
CA SER A 10 5.81 23.45 7.64
C SER A 10 7.16 22.99 8.19
N ARG A 11 7.26 21.78 8.75
CA ARG A 11 8.54 21.15 9.14
C ARG A 11 9.33 20.61 7.95
N LEU A 12 8.66 20.32 6.82
CA LEU A 12 9.30 19.98 5.55
C LEU A 12 10.13 21.14 4.96
N LYS A 13 9.90 22.39 5.42
CA LYS A 13 10.61 23.59 4.96
C LYS A 13 11.93 23.91 5.68
N ILE A 14 12.37 23.11 6.66
CA ILE A 14 13.58 23.42 7.47
C ILE A 14 14.70 22.37 7.31
N HIS A 15 14.70 21.60 6.22
CA HIS A 15 15.90 20.86 5.78
C HIS A 15 16.25 21.21 4.33
N PRO A 16 16.88 22.37 4.08
CA PRO A 16 17.29 22.77 2.73
C PRO A 16 18.61 22.11 2.29
N LEU A 17 19.21 21.21 3.08
CA LEU A 17 20.61 20.78 2.95
C LEU A 17 20.76 19.25 3.12
N LEU A 18 20.18 18.46 2.22
CA LEU A 18 20.76 17.21 1.67
C LEU A 18 19.72 16.50 0.77
N LYS A 19 19.95 16.57 -0.54
CA LYS A 19 19.41 15.71 -1.61
C LYS A 19 18.22 16.19 -2.44
N SER A 20 18.12 17.49 -2.69
CA SER A 20 17.56 18.01 -3.94
C SER A 20 18.55 17.96 -5.12
N GLU A 21 19.83 17.68 -4.86
CA GLU A 21 20.91 17.62 -5.87
C GLU A 21 20.74 16.47 -6.89
N ASP A 22 19.86 15.49 -6.62
CA ASP A 22 19.53 14.41 -7.57
C ASP A 22 18.17 14.59 -8.28
N VAL A 23 17.32 15.56 -7.94
CA VAL A 23 15.97 15.67 -8.54
C VAL A 23 15.85 16.87 -9.49
N THR A 24 16.60 17.94 -9.23
CA THR A 24 16.60 19.14 -10.10
C THR A 24 17.64 19.09 -11.22
N ALA A 25 18.55 18.11 -11.20
CA ALA A 25 19.57 17.90 -12.24
C ALA A 25 19.22 16.78 -13.23
N LEU A 26 18.06 16.13 -13.10
CA LEU A 26 17.71 15.00 -13.95
C LEU A 26 17.22 15.48 -15.32
N PRO A 27 17.79 14.99 -16.43
CA PRO A 27 17.28 15.28 -17.76
C PRO A 27 15.78 14.91 -17.84
N MET A 28 15.00 15.70 -18.57
CA MET A 28 13.52 15.61 -18.70
C MET A 28 12.98 14.18 -18.85
N THR A 29 13.76 13.27 -19.42
CA THR A 29 13.50 11.82 -19.55
C THR A 29 13.20 11.13 -18.21
N ASN A 30 13.85 11.49 -17.11
CA ASN A 30 13.67 10.82 -15.81
C ASN A 30 12.32 11.16 -15.16
N LEU A 31 11.83 12.40 -15.34
CA LEU A 31 10.52 12.80 -14.82
C LEU A 31 9.40 12.04 -15.53
N ILE A 32 9.54 11.77 -16.82
CA ILE A 32 8.59 10.96 -17.59
C ILE A 32 8.57 9.52 -17.05
N ILE A 33 9.73 8.93 -16.76
CA ILE A 33 9.83 7.57 -16.19
C ILE A 33 9.15 7.51 -14.82
N ILE A 34 9.40 8.49 -13.95
CA ILE A 34 8.75 8.59 -12.64
C ILE A 34 7.23 8.77 -12.81
N GLY A 35 6.79 9.64 -13.73
CA GLY A 35 5.38 9.87 -14.02
C GLY A 35 4.65 8.60 -14.50
N ILE A 36 5.24 7.87 -15.43
CA ILE A 36 4.71 6.57 -15.89
C ILE A 36 4.68 5.57 -14.73
N SER A 37 5.72 5.52 -13.91
CA SER A 37 5.79 4.61 -12.75
C SER A 37 4.70 4.91 -11.73
N LEU A 38 4.44 6.19 -11.43
CA LEU A 38 3.34 6.60 -10.54
C LEU A 38 1.97 6.29 -11.13
N ALA A 39 1.79 6.46 -12.45
CA ALA A 39 0.53 6.12 -13.12
C ALA A 39 0.24 4.62 -13.02
N ILE A 40 1.24 3.77 -13.29
CA ILE A 40 1.14 2.32 -13.15
C ILE A 40 0.86 1.94 -11.69
N LEU A 41 1.55 2.57 -10.73
CA LEU A 41 1.32 2.34 -9.31
C LEU A 41 -0.12 2.70 -8.89
N GLY A 42 -0.67 3.82 -9.41
CA GLY A 42 -2.04 4.23 -9.15
C GLY A 42 -3.07 3.23 -9.69
N VAL A 43 -2.86 2.74 -10.92
CA VAL A 43 -3.72 1.69 -11.52
C VAL A 43 -3.64 0.40 -10.71
N ALA A 44 -2.42 -0.05 -10.34
CA ALA A 44 -2.23 -1.24 -9.53
C ALA A 44 -2.86 -1.12 -8.13
N ALA A 45 -2.70 0.04 -7.48
CA ALA A 45 -3.29 0.31 -6.17
C ALA A 45 -4.81 0.24 -6.23
N GLY A 46 -5.46 0.83 -7.23
CA GLY A 46 -6.90 0.75 -7.43
C GLY A 46 -7.37 -0.68 -7.72
N ALA A 47 -6.64 -1.40 -8.58
CA ALA A 47 -6.95 -2.78 -8.95
C ALA A 47 -6.83 -3.76 -7.76
N LEU A 48 -6.00 -3.45 -6.77
CA LEU A 48 -5.88 -4.23 -5.53
C LEU A 48 -6.89 -3.79 -4.47
N TYR A 49 -7.12 -2.48 -4.32
CA TYR A 49 -7.97 -1.92 -3.26
C TYR A 49 -9.41 -2.44 -3.34
N ILE A 50 -10.02 -2.41 -4.53
CA ILE A 50 -11.42 -2.82 -4.72
C ILE A 50 -11.64 -4.30 -4.33
N PRO A 51 -10.93 -5.29 -4.89
CA PRO A 51 -11.17 -6.69 -4.56
C PRO A 51 -10.79 -7.04 -3.12
N THR A 52 -9.77 -6.41 -2.53
CA THR A 52 -9.46 -6.62 -1.11
C THR A 52 -10.60 -6.13 -0.23
N PHE A 53 -11.14 -4.94 -0.50
CA PHE A 53 -12.27 -4.40 0.24
C PHE A 53 -13.53 -5.26 0.11
N GLN A 54 -13.83 -5.74 -1.10
CA GLN A 54 -14.94 -6.68 -1.33
C GLN A 54 -14.71 -8.01 -0.60
N SER A 55 -13.50 -8.56 -0.62
CA SER A 55 -13.17 -9.80 0.10
C SER A 55 -13.39 -9.67 1.60
N CYS A 56 -13.06 -8.51 2.19
CA CYS A 56 -13.35 -8.23 3.60
C CYS A 56 -14.86 -8.18 3.88
N LEU A 57 -15.64 -7.60 2.97
CA LEU A 57 -17.11 -7.56 3.09
C LEU A 57 -17.72 -8.96 2.96
N ASP A 58 -17.27 -9.75 1.99
CA ASP A 58 -17.75 -11.12 1.78
C ASP A 58 -17.43 -12.00 3.00
N ALA A 59 -16.23 -11.85 3.58
CA ALA A 59 -15.83 -12.59 4.76
C ALA A 59 -16.74 -12.31 5.97
N VAL A 60 -17.13 -11.05 6.22
CA VAL A 60 -18.06 -10.76 7.32
C VAL A 60 -19.48 -11.23 7.02
N LYS A 61 -19.92 -11.18 5.76
CA LYS A 61 -21.23 -11.70 5.34
C LYS A 61 -21.32 -13.22 5.55
N GLU A 62 -20.26 -13.96 5.23
CA GLU A 62 -20.18 -15.41 5.46
C GLU A 62 -20.28 -15.78 6.95
N HIS A 63 -19.87 -14.88 7.85
CA HIS A 63 -19.97 -15.04 9.29
C HIS A 63 -21.32 -14.55 9.88
N GLY A 64 -22.32 -14.26 9.04
CA GLY A 64 -23.68 -13.94 9.47
C GLY A 64 -23.96 -12.46 9.72
N TYR A 65 -23.10 -11.55 9.25
CA TYR A 65 -23.38 -10.11 9.30
C TYR A 65 -24.31 -9.70 8.15
N ASP A 66 -25.33 -8.91 8.46
CA ASP A 66 -26.27 -8.37 7.47
C ASP A 66 -25.58 -7.44 6.46
N ASP A 67 -26.07 -7.45 5.21
CA ASP A 67 -25.67 -6.52 4.17
C ASP A 67 -26.35 -5.16 4.37
N SER A 68 -25.93 -4.46 5.42
CA SER A 68 -26.45 -3.16 5.82
C SER A 68 -25.37 -2.09 5.77
N PHE A 69 -25.80 -0.83 5.64
CA PHE A 69 -24.88 0.33 5.72
C PHE A 69 -24.04 0.35 7.00
N ARG A 70 -24.53 -0.26 8.10
CA ARG A 70 -23.79 -0.38 9.36
C ARG A 70 -22.57 -1.30 9.20
N THR A 71 -22.74 -2.46 8.57
CA THR A 71 -21.65 -3.41 8.31
C THR A 71 -20.60 -2.80 7.39
N TYR A 72 -21.06 -2.16 6.31
CA TYR A 72 -20.18 -1.46 5.38
C TYR A 72 -19.37 -0.34 6.08
N GLY A 73 -20.02 0.46 6.92
CA GLY A 73 -19.38 1.51 7.70
C GLY A 73 -18.31 0.98 8.65
N CYS A 74 -18.57 -0.15 9.31
CA CYS A 74 -17.59 -0.79 10.20
C CYS A 74 -16.38 -1.32 9.41
N VAL A 75 -16.61 -2.09 8.34
CA VAL A 75 -15.54 -2.68 7.53
C VAL A 75 -14.68 -1.60 6.86
N SER A 76 -15.31 -0.56 6.29
CA SER A 76 -14.57 0.58 5.71
C SER A 76 -13.79 1.38 6.76
N GLY A 77 -14.32 1.55 7.96
CA GLY A 77 -13.61 2.18 9.07
C GLY A 77 -12.35 1.40 9.47
N VAL A 78 -12.46 0.08 9.64
CA VAL A 78 -11.32 -0.79 9.97
C VAL A 78 -10.30 -0.81 8.82
N PHE A 79 -10.78 -0.96 7.58
CA PHE A 79 -9.94 -0.97 6.39
C PHE A 79 -9.14 0.33 6.25
N GLN A 80 -9.79 1.49 6.37
CA GLN A 80 -9.13 2.79 6.29
C GLN A 80 -8.17 3.04 7.47
N SER A 81 -8.49 2.53 8.66
CA SER A 81 -7.58 2.62 9.81
C SER A 81 -6.29 1.84 9.56
N ALA A 82 -6.40 0.63 8.98
CA ALA A 82 -5.23 -0.16 8.57
C ALA A 82 -4.44 0.53 7.45
N PHE A 83 -5.12 1.13 6.47
CA PHE A 83 -4.47 1.88 5.40
C PHE A 83 -3.70 3.10 5.93
N ALA A 84 -4.32 3.91 6.81
CA ALA A 84 -3.68 5.05 7.46
C ALA A 84 -2.48 4.63 8.32
N PHE A 85 -2.59 3.49 9.02
CA PHE A 85 -1.47 2.93 9.79
C PHE A 85 -0.29 2.54 8.90
N GLY A 86 -0.55 1.91 7.75
CA GLY A 86 0.47 1.63 6.74
C GLY A 86 1.10 2.92 6.18
N GLY A 87 0.28 3.93 5.91
CA GLY A 87 0.73 5.26 5.46
C GLY A 87 1.61 6.00 6.47
N PHE A 88 1.45 5.71 7.76
CA PHE A 88 2.33 6.24 8.81
C PHE A 88 3.61 5.41 8.96
N MET A 89 3.50 4.08 9.03
CA MET A 89 4.65 3.20 9.23
C MET A 89 5.59 3.17 8.02
N GLY A 90 5.06 3.21 6.80
CA GLY A 90 5.84 3.10 5.57
C GLY A 90 6.95 4.16 5.48
N PRO A 91 6.63 5.47 5.53
CA PRO A 91 7.63 6.54 5.53
C PRO A 91 8.54 6.52 6.76
N THR A 92 8.01 6.12 7.93
CA THR A 92 8.79 6.10 9.18
C THR A 92 9.89 5.04 9.13
N VAL A 93 9.55 3.80 8.76
CA VAL A 93 10.51 2.69 8.64
C VAL A 93 11.39 2.87 7.40
N GLY A 94 10.81 3.31 6.28
CA GLY A 94 11.52 3.58 5.04
C GLY A 94 12.56 4.68 5.18
N GLY A 95 12.21 5.80 5.83
CA GLY A 95 13.13 6.91 6.09
C GLY A 95 14.31 6.48 6.95
N PHE A 96 14.04 5.77 8.06
CA PHE A 96 15.09 5.24 8.93
C PHE A 96 16.01 4.24 8.20
N ALA A 97 15.46 3.37 7.34
CA ALA A 97 16.24 2.44 6.54
C ALA A 97 17.13 3.18 5.53
N VAL A 98 16.60 4.19 4.82
CA VAL A 98 17.39 4.98 3.86
C VAL A 98 18.55 5.70 4.55
N GLU A 99 18.34 6.23 5.77
CA GLU A 99 19.41 6.89 6.54
C GLU A 99 20.54 5.93 6.96
N LYS A 100 20.23 4.66 7.23
CA LYS A 100 21.20 3.68 7.74
C LYS A 100 21.94 2.90 6.64
N ILE A 101 21.22 2.43 5.62
CA ILE A 101 21.75 1.51 4.60
C ILE A 101 21.70 2.09 3.18
N GLY A 102 21.20 3.32 3.03
CA GLY A 102 21.10 4.01 1.75
C GLY A 102 19.85 3.65 0.94
N PHE A 103 19.55 4.48 -0.07
CA PHE A 103 18.34 4.37 -0.89
C PHE A 103 18.27 3.07 -1.70
N ALA A 104 19.36 2.69 -2.37
CA ALA A 104 19.37 1.53 -3.26
C ALA A 104 19.08 0.21 -2.53
N TRP A 105 19.73 -0.04 -1.39
CA TRP A 105 19.49 -1.24 -0.59
C TRP A 105 18.10 -1.25 0.04
N THR A 106 17.62 -0.09 0.50
CA THR A 106 16.28 0.03 1.07
C THR A 106 15.20 -0.31 0.04
N THR A 107 15.29 0.22 -1.18
CA THR A 107 14.31 -0.06 -2.24
C THR A 107 14.36 -1.52 -2.70
N THR A 108 15.55 -2.15 -2.77
CA THR A 108 15.67 -3.59 -3.06
C THR A 108 14.99 -4.44 -1.99
N ILE A 109 15.19 -4.15 -0.70
CA ILE A 109 14.56 -4.89 0.40
C ILE A 109 13.04 -4.72 0.36
N ILE A 110 12.55 -3.49 0.19
CA ILE A 110 11.11 -3.21 0.08
C ILE A 110 10.52 -3.97 -1.12
N GLY A 111 11.19 -3.95 -2.27
CA GLY A 111 10.78 -4.71 -3.46
C GLY A 111 10.71 -6.22 -3.20
N ALA A 112 11.72 -6.79 -2.54
CA ALA A 112 11.75 -8.20 -2.17
C ALA A 112 10.59 -8.59 -1.23
N ILE A 113 10.28 -7.73 -0.24
CA ILE A 113 9.14 -7.92 0.66
C ILE A 113 7.82 -7.95 -0.12
N HIS A 114 7.64 -7.05 -1.10
CA HIS A 114 6.43 -7.03 -1.93
C HIS A 114 6.31 -8.30 -2.79
N ILE A 115 7.41 -8.78 -3.37
CA ILE A 115 7.43 -10.03 -4.15
C ILE A 115 7.06 -11.22 -3.25
N MET A 116 7.64 -11.29 -2.04
CA MET A 116 7.31 -12.34 -1.07
C MET A 116 5.83 -12.29 -0.68
N PHE A 117 5.27 -11.09 -0.46
CA PHE A 117 3.86 -10.92 -0.15
C PHE A 117 2.96 -11.40 -1.30
N LEU A 118 3.28 -11.04 -2.55
CA LEU A 118 2.55 -11.54 -3.72
C LEU A 118 2.59 -13.06 -3.81
N PHE A 119 3.74 -13.68 -3.50
CA PHE A 119 3.87 -15.14 -3.51
C PHE A 119 3.00 -15.80 -2.44
N VAL A 120 2.97 -15.25 -1.21
CA VAL A 120 2.11 -15.74 -0.11
C VAL A 120 0.63 -15.62 -0.49
N VAL A 121 0.22 -14.46 -1.02
CA VAL A 121 -1.15 -14.23 -1.48
C VAL A 121 -1.52 -15.18 -2.62
N PHE A 122 -0.61 -15.40 -3.56
CA PHE A 122 -0.81 -16.34 -4.67
C PHE A 122 -1.00 -17.78 -4.17
N ILE A 123 -0.19 -18.24 -3.21
CA ILE A 123 -0.35 -19.56 -2.58
C ILE A 123 -1.69 -19.65 -1.84
N PHE A 124 -2.04 -18.62 -1.08
CA PHE A 124 -3.30 -18.58 -0.33
C PHE A 124 -4.52 -18.65 -1.28
N TYR A 125 -4.53 -17.87 -2.35
CA TYR A 125 -5.60 -17.95 -3.35
C TYR A 125 -5.60 -19.30 -4.07
N SER A 126 -4.43 -19.85 -4.43
CA SER A 126 -4.35 -21.16 -5.08
C SER A 126 -4.93 -22.26 -4.20
N THR A 127 -4.58 -22.30 -2.92
CA THR A 127 -5.09 -23.30 -1.96
C THR A 127 -6.58 -23.12 -1.66
N CYS A 128 -7.06 -21.87 -1.52
CA CYS A 128 -8.50 -21.59 -1.38
C CYS A 128 -9.30 -21.96 -2.64
N CYS A 129 -8.77 -21.72 -3.83
CA CYS A 129 -9.39 -22.14 -5.10
C CYS A 129 -9.46 -23.66 -5.21
N THR A 130 -8.42 -24.40 -4.81
CA THR A 130 -8.43 -25.87 -4.77
C THR A 130 -9.48 -26.42 -3.79
N ARG A 131 -9.72 -25.75 -2.65
CA ARG A 131 -10.80 -26.16 -1.71
C ARG A 131 -12.19 -25.93 -2.30
N LYS A 132 -12.42 -24.82 -3.03
CA LYS A 132 -13.71 -24.56 -3.70
C LYS A 132 -14.01 -25.56 -4.82
N SER A 133 -13.02 -26.01 -5.57
CA SER A 133 -13.22 -27.05 -6.61
C SER A 133 -13.43 -28.44 -6.01
N ALA A 134 -12.78 -28.78 -4.90
CA ALA A 134 -13.00 -30.05 -4.19
C ALA A 134 -14.43 -30.16 -3.60
N GLN A 135 -15.01 -29.06 -3.12
CA GLN A 135 -16.36 -29.05 -2.53
C GLN A 135 -17.49 -29.08 -3.58
N ARG A 136 -17.21 -28.75 -4.85
CA ARG A 136 -18.21 -28.79 -5.94
C ARG A 136 -18.40 -30.19 -6.55
N SER A 137 -17.55 -31.15 -6.17
CA SER A 137 -17.56 -32.52 -6.71
C SER A 137 -18.09 -33.57 -5.73
N THR A 138 -18.62 -33.13 -4.58
CA THR A 138 -19.35 -33.92 -3.57
C THR A 138 -20.72 -33.31 -3.35
#